data_AF-A0A942RDW5-F1
#
_entry.id   AF-A0A942RDW5-F1
#
_cell.length_a   1.000
_cell.length_b   1.000
_cell.length_c   1.000
_cell.angle_alpha   90.00
_cell.angle_beta   90.00
_cell.angle_gamma   90.00
#
_symmetry.space_group_name_H-M   'P 1'
#
loop_
_entity.id
_entity.type
_entity.pdbx_description
1 polymer ?
#
loop_
_entity_poly.entity_id
_entity_poly.type
_entity_poly.pdbx_seq_one_letter_code
_entity_poly.pdbx_strand_id
1 'polypeptide(L)'
;MDKTVKNLLLKIKVRCGMKVFLKIVPNEFKNESRNKRELLVVNTFEMNTVIMAKGDNNINFIDGYRVHRRTTRPLGNHKCLIKLNRIISVFTWASHARRIKPYCISCHDLIALFIGWLSTCFIPKRKKPLLVYDSHEFEIGRNTGTKRNKLTKFTISRLEKFLIKKCAFSIMVNDSIADEVQRIHKLKEKPIIVRNIPAYWDVDEEICKKRKEEFCEKL
;
A
#
# COMPACT_ATOMS: atom_id res chain seq x y z
N MET A 1 -6.74 -41.74 -12.91
CA MET A 1 -6.68 -40.27 -13.15
C MET A 1 -5.37 -39.77 -12.54
N ASP A 2 -4.44 -39.32 -13.39
CA ASP A 2 -3.06 -39.00 -13.03
C ASP A 2 -2.99 -37.91 -11.92
N LYS A 3 -2.11 -38.08 -10.93
CA LYS A 3 -1.88 -37.11 -9.84
C LYS A 3 -1.54 -35.73 -10.40
N THR A 4 -0.90 -35.69 -11.56
CA THR A 4 -0.57 -34.47 -12.32
C THR A 4 -1.81 -33.74 -12.82
N VAL A 5 -2.77 -34.47 -13.40
CA VAL A 5 -4.05 -33.92 -13.87
C VAL A 5 -4.91 -33.50 -12.69
N LYS A 6 -4.88 -34.23 -11.56
CA LYS A 6 -5.58 -33.84 -10.33
C LYS A 6 -4.98 -32.58 -9.69
N ASN A 7 -3.66 -32.40 -9.72
CA ASN A 7 -2.95 -31.19 -9.27
C ASN A 7 -3.12 -30.00 -10.23
N LEU A 8 -3.18 -30.24 -11.54
CA LEU A 8 -3.47 -29.22 -12.53
C LEU A 8 -4.94 -28.78 -12.44
N LEU A 9 -5.87 -29.72 -12.26
CA LEU A 9 -7.27 -29.43 -11.99
C LEU A 9 -7.45 -28.80 -10.62
N LEU A 10 -6.66 -29.12 -9.58
CA LEU A 10 -6.66 -28.34 -8.34
C LEU A 10 -6.15 -26.91 -8.61
N LYS A 11 -5.02 -26.72 -9.29
CA LYS A 11 -4.49 -25.39 -9.66
C LYS A 11 -5.45 -24.57 -10.54
N ILE A 12 -6.24 -25.22 -11.39
CA ILE A 12 -7.24 -24.58 -12.27
C ILE A 12 -8.55 -24.33 -11.50
N LYS A 13 -9.01 -25.27 -10.67
CA LYS A 13 -10.24 -25.18 -9.87
C LYS A 13 -10.09 -24.23 -8.66
N VAL A 14 -8.84 -24.00 -8.20
CA VAL A 14 -8.46 -22.97 -7.21
C VAL A 14 -8.67 -21.54 -7.75
N ARG A 15 -8.74 -21.32 -9.07
CA ARG A 15 -8.81 -19.96 -9.65
C ARG A 15 -10.21 -19.34 -9.73
N CYS A 16 -11.28 -20.11 -9.55
CA CYS A 16 -12.66 -19.60 -9.63
C CYS A 16 -13.29 -19.60 -8.22
N GLY A 17 -13.12 -18.49 -7.49
CA GLY A 17 -13.68 -18.33 -6.13
C GLY A 17 -12.72 -17.74 -5.10
N MET A 18 -11.41 -17.75 -5.37
CA MET A 18 -10.43 -17.10 -4.49
C MET A 18 -10.67 -15.59 -4.40
N LYS A 19 -10.80 -15.11 -3.17
CA LYS A 19 -10.89 -13.68 -2.87
C LYS A 19 -9.61 -12.99 -3.34
N VAL A 20 -9.78 -11.80 -3.93
CA VAL A 20 -8.65 -10.98 -4.40
C VAL A 20 -8.23 -10.01 -3.31
N PHE A 21 -6.95 -10.01 -2.96
CA PHE A 21 -6.32 -8.98 -2.14
C PHE A 21 -5.63 -7.98 -3.06
N LEU A 22 -5.97 -6.69 -2.94
CA LEU A 22 -5.37 -5.62 -3.73
C LEU A 22 -4.48 -4.75 -2.85
N LYS A 23 -3.19 -4.65 -3.15
CA LYS A 23 -2.28 -3.67 -2.54
C LYS A 23 -2.15 -2.46 -3.45
N ILE A 24 -2.42 -1.26 -2.94
CA ILE A 24 -2.20 -0.01 -3.68
C ILE A 24 -0.94 0.68 -3.16
N VAL A 25 0.02 0.89 -4.06
CA VAL A 25 1.29 1.58 -3.80
C VAL A 25 1.43 2.72 -4.81
N PRO A 26 1.20 3.99 -4.43
CA PRO A 26 1.27 5.12 -5.37
C PRO A 26 2.67 5.39 -5.96
N ASN A 27 3.69 4.71 -5.44
CA ASN A 27 5.08 4.76 -5.90
C ASN A 27 5.43 3.56 -6.79
N GLU A 28 6.65 3.56 -7.31
CA GLU A 28 7.19 2.41 -8.01
C GLU A 28 7.42 1.28 -7.00
N PHE A 29 6.89 0.10 -7.30
CA PHE A 29 7.13 -1.08 -6.47
C PHE A 29 8.57 -1.58 -6.69
N LYS A 30 9.53 -0.99 -5.99
CA LYS A 30 10.97 -1.31 -6.00
C LYS A 30 11.52 -1.13 -4.59
N ASN A 31 12.17 -2.16 -4.05
CA ASN A 31 12.83 -2.15 -2.72
C ASN A 31 11.90 -1.87 -1.51
N GLU A 32 10.63 -2.22 -1.62
CA GLU A 32 9.61 -1.96 -0.60
C GLU A 32 9.54 -3.07 0.47
N SER A 33 10.51 -3.11 1.40
CA SER A 33 10.64 -4.20 2.39
C SER A 33 9.40 -4.39 3.29
N ARG A 34 8.74 -3.29 3.70
CA ARG A 34 7.52 -3.34 4.51
C ARG A 34 6.35 -3.94 3.73
N ASN A 35 6.14 -3.51 2.49
CA ASN A 35 5.12 -4.08 1.63
C ASN A 35 5.40 -5.56 1.34
N LYS A 36 6.66 -5.96 1.10
CA LYS A 36 7.02 -7.37 0.92
C LYS A 36 6.64 -8.23 2.12
N ARG A 37 6.90 -7.78 3.35
CA ARG A 37 6.49 -8.50 4.58
C ARG A 37 4.99 -8.68 4.70
N GLU A 38 4.22 -7.62 4.43
CA GLU A 38 2.76 -7.72 4.41
C GLU A 38 2.29 -8.75 3.38
N LEU A 39 2.84 -8.71 2.16
CA LEU A 39 2.47 -9.66 1.10
C LEU A 39 2.85 -11.10 1.45
N LEU A 40 3.98 -11.33 2.13
CA LEU A 40 4.34 -12.65 2.65
C LEU A 40 3.29 -13.19 3.63
N VAL A 41 2.79 -12.34 4.52
CA VAL A 41 1.69 -12.70 5.44
C VAL A 41 0.40 -12.93 4.66
N VAL A 42 0.06 -12.10 3.68
CA VAL A 42 -1.16 -12.28 2.87
C VAL A 42 -1.14 -13.60 2.09
N ASN A 43 0.03 -14.03 1.61
CA ASN A 43 0.16 -15.29 0.88
C ASN A 43 -0.17 -16.52 1.72
N THR A 44 -0.17 -16.42 3.06
CA THR A 44 -0.61 -17.53 3.93
C THR A 44 -2.13 -17.73 3.88
N PHE A 45 -2.90 -16.76 3.39
CA PHE A 45 -4.37 -16.77 3.42
C PHE A 45 -5.05 -17.32 2.14
N GLU A 46 -4.36 -18.07 1.28
CA GLU A 46 -4.92 -18.61 0.01
C GLU A 46 -5.70 -17.54 -0.81
N MET A 47 -5.19 -16.31 -0.85
CA MET A 47 -5.80 -15.19 -1.59
C MET A 47 -5.06 -14.91 -2.90
N ASN A 48 -5.79 -14.40 -3.89
CA ASN A 48 -5.18 -13.92 -5.12
C ASN A 48 -4.66 -12.50 -4.90
N THR A 49 -3.34 -12.37 -4.74
CA THR A 49 -2.68 -11.09 -4.49
C THR A 49 -2.42 -10.33 -5.79
N VAL A 50 -2.93 -9.10 -5.87
CA VAL A 50 -2.68 -8.15 -6.96
C VAL A 50 -2.09 -6.87 -6.38
N ILE A 51 -1.04 -6.36 -7.02
CA ILE A 51 -0.40 -5.10 -6.63
C ILE A 51 -0.72 -4.06 -7.69
N MET A 52 -1.18 -2.88 -7.30
CA MET A 52 -1.30 -1.72 -8.17
C MET A 52 -0.22 -0.71 -7.81
N ALA A 53 0.69 -0.45 -8.75
CA ALA A 53 1.86 0.39 -8.52
C ALA A 53 2.08 1.39 -9.65
N LYS A 54 2.89 2.43 -9.42
CA LYS A 54 3.24 3.40 -10.47
C LYS A 54 4.06 2.74 -11.59
N GLY A 55 3.77 3.06 -12.84
CA GLY A 55 4.54 2.67 -14.03
C GLY A 55 3.75 2.83 -15.35
N ASP A 56 4.16 2.12 -16.40
CA ASP A 56 3.70 2.37 -17.78
C ASP A 56 2.47 1.56 -18.21
N ASN A 57 1.37 1.66 -17.44
CA ASN A 57 0.05 1.09 -17.78
C ASN A 57 0.01 -0.40 -18.19
N ASN A 58 1.05 -1.18 -17.88
CA ASN A 58 1.18 -2.60 -18.21
C ASN A 58 0.90 -3.51 -17.00
N ILE A 59 0.88 -4.81 -17.25
CA ILE A 59 0.78 -5.83 -16.20
C ILE A 59 2.03 -6.68 -16.27
N ASN A 60 2.82 -6.70 -15.18
CA ASN A 60 4.06 -7.44 -15.09
C ASN A 60 4.01 -8.40 -13.90
N PHE A 61 4.89 -9.39 -13.88
CA PHE A 61 5.11 -10.24 -12.71
C PHE A 61 6.43 -9.87 -12.05
N ILE A 62 6.42 -9.60 -10.74
CA ILE A 62 7.60 -9.24 -9.96
C ILE A 62 7.56 -10.09 -8.69
N ASP A 63 8.62 -10.84 -8.42
CA ASP A 63 8.74 -11.72 -7.24
C ASP A 63 7.51 -12.65 -7.07
N GLY A 64 6.94 -13.14 -8.19
CA GLY A 64 5.74 -13.99 -8.19
C GLY A 64 4.40 -13.25 -8.07
N TYR A 65 4.40 -11.94 -7.83
CA TYR A 65 3.17 -11.14 -7.72
C TYR A 65 2.75 -10.54 -9.05
N ARG A 66 1.43 -10.51 -9.30
CA ARG A 66 0.86 -9.78 -10.43
C ARG A 66 0.80 -8.28 -10.11
N VAL A 67 1.58 -7.48 -10.84
CA VAL A 67 1.71 -6.04 -10.66
C VAL A 67 1.06 -5.30 -11.82
N HIS A 68 -0.05 -4.63 -11.54
CA HIS A 68 -0.73 -3.71 -12.46
C HIS A 68 -0.07 -2.33 -12.35
N ARG A 69 0.80 -2.01 -13.30
CA ARG A 69 1.42 -0.69 -13.38
C ARG A 69 0.42 0.33 -13.89
N ARG A 70 0.43 1.51 -13.31
CA ARG A 70 -0.49 2.59 -13.64
C ARG A 70 0.26 3.91 -13.74
N THR A 71 -0.04 4.66 -14.80
CA THR A 71 0.62 5.95 -15.03
C THR A 71 0.04 7.02 -14.11
N THR A 72 0.89 7.94 -13.67
CA THR A 72 0.47 9.19 -13.02
C THR A 72 0.35 10.34 -14.02
N ARG A 73 0.55 10.08 -15.32
CA ARG A 73 0.55 11.07 -16.41
C ARG A 73 -0.32 10.61 -17.59
N PRO A 74 -1.63 10.42 -17.39
CA PRO A 74 -2.53 9.92 -18.43
C PRO A 74 -2.66 10.84 -19.65
N LEU A 75 -2.42 12.14 -19.51
CA LEU A 75 -2.47 13.13 -20.60
C LEU A 75 -1.09 13.47 -21.18
N GLY A 76 -0.07 12.65 -20.93
CA GLY A 76 1.30 12.90 -21.40
C GLY A 76 2.15 13.78 -20.47
N ASN A 77 3.32 14.19 -20.96
CA ASN A 77 4.43 14.70 -20.13
C ASN A 77 4.57 16.23 -20.08
N HIS A 78 3.63 16.98 -20.64
CA HIS A 78 3.71 18.45 -20.63
C HIS A 78 3.62 19.03 -19.21
N LYS A 79 4.47 20.02 -18.90
CA LYS A 79 4.58 20.61 -17.56
C LYS A 79 3.27 21.23 -17.06
N CYS A 80 2.50 21.88 -17.95
CA CYS A 80 1.19 22.46 -17.63
C CYS A 80 0.16 21.41 -17.17
N LEU A 81 0.30 20.17 -17.64
CA LEU A 81 -0.64 19.08 -17.34
C LEU A 81 -0.33 18.37 -16.03
N ILE A 82 0.76 18.69 -15.31
CA ILE A 82 1.17 17.94 -14.10
C ILE A 82 0.06 17.88 -13.04
N LYS A 83 -0.59 19.01 -12.74
CA LYS A 83 -1.68 19.04 -11.74
C LYS A 83 -2.90 18.25 -12.22
N LEU A 84 -3.29 18.44 -13.48
CA LEU A 84 -4.42 17.74 -14.09
C LEU A 84 -4.18 16.23 -14.16
N ASN A 85 -2.97 15.83 -14.55
CA ASN A 85 -2.50 14.44 -14.58
C ASN A 85 -2.62 13.77 -13.21
N ARG A 86 -2.26 14.45 -12.11
CA ARG A 86 -2.41 13.91 -10.74
C ARG A 86 -3.88 13.68 -10.37
N ILE A 87 -4.75 14.61 -10.74
CA ILE A 87 -6.19 14.49 -10.46
C ILE A 87 -6.78 13.33 -11.27
N ILE A 88 -6.53 13.30 -12.58
CA ILE A 88 -7.03 12.25 -13.47
C ILE A 88 -6.43 10.89 -13.12
N SER A 89 -5.16 10.83 -12.68
CA SER A 89 -4.54 9.57 -12.28
C SER A 89 -5.27 8.95 -11.09
N VAL A 90 -5.68 9.76 -10.09
CA VAL A 90 -6.47 9.26 -8.96
C VAL A 90 -7.77 8.59 -9.42
N PHE A 91 -8.51 9.21 -10.35
CA PHE A 91 -9.76 8.64 -10.86
C PHE A 91 -9.55 7.41 -11.74
N THR A 92 -8.54 7.42 -12.61
CA THR A 92 -8.22 6.27 -13.47
C THR A 92 -7.73 5.08 -12.67
N TRP A 93 -6.92 5.30 -11.63
CA TRP A 93 -6.50 4.27 -10.68
C TRP A 93 -7.67 3.71 -9.88
N ALA A 94 -8.55 4.57 -9.35
CA ALA A 94 -9.74 4.14 -8.62
C ALA A 94 -10.70 3.33 -9.50
N SER A 95 -10.90 3.74 -10.75
CA SER A 95 -11.68 3.01 -11.75
C SER A 95 -11.08 1.63 -12.02
N HIS A 96 -9.76 1.56 -12.18
CA HIS A 96 -9.06 0.28 -12.38
C HIS A 96 -9.16 -0.63 -11.15
N ALA A 97 -8.92 -0.11 -9.94
CA ALA A 97 -9.08 -0.84 -8.69
C ALA A 97 -10.50 -1.42 -8.53
N ARG A 98 -11.53 -0.67 -8.93
CA ARG A 98 -12.92 -1.15 -8.94
C ARG A 98 -13.13 -2.34 -9.87
N ARG A 99 -12.54 -2.31 -11.07
CA ARG A 99 -12.66 -3.40 -12.06
C ARG A 99 -12.03 -4.71 -11.59
N ILE A 100 -11.01 -4.65 -10.73
CA ILE A 100 -10.39 -5.83 -10.13
C ILE A 100 -11.37 -6.61 -9.22
N LYS A 101 -12.42 -5.94 -8.69
CA LYS A 101 -13.39 -6.50 -7.73
C LYS A 101 -12.69 -7.13 -6.51
N PRO A 102 -11.81 -6.40 -5.81
CA PRO A 102 -11.11 -6.93 -4.65
C PRO A 102 -12.08 -7.27 -3.52
N TYR A 103 -11.69 -8.24 -2.69
CA TYR A 103 -12.32 -8.50 -1.40
C TYR A 103 -11.80 -7.54 -0.34
N CYS A 104 -10.50 -7.27 -0.36
CA CYS A 104 -9.81 -6.34 0.54
C CYS A 104 -8.81 -5.49 -0.25
N ILE A 105 -8.67 -4.23 0.13
CA ILE A 105 -7.71 -3.28 -0.41
C ILE A 105 -6.81 -2.78 0.74
N SER A 106 -5.54 -3.11 0.68
CA SER A 106 -4.52 -2.52 1.55
C SER A 106 -3.94 -1.27 0.91
N CYS A 107 -3.96 -0.18 1.67
CA CYS A 107 -3.59 1.16 1.22
C CYS A 107 -2.32 1.60 1.95
N HIS A 108 -1.24 1.81 1.19
CA HIS A 108 0.11 2.10 1.70
C HIS A 108 0.27 3.49 2.34
N ASP A 109 -0.52 4.47 1.92
CA ASP A 109 -0.46 5.84 2.40
C ASP A 109 -1.84 6.51 2.25
N LEU A 110 -1.94 7.80 2.62
CA LEU A 110 -3.20 8.53 2.53
C LEU A 110 -3.73 8.67 1.09
N ILE A 111 -2.84 8.76 0.10
CA ILE A 111 -3.22 8.85 -1.32
C ILE A 111 -3.77 7.51 -1.82
N ALA A 112 -3.10 6.41 -1.47
CA ALA A 112 -3.54 5.05 -1.72
C ALA A 112 -4.91 4.81 -1.09
N LEU A 113 -5.11 5.31 0.13
CA LEU A 113 -6.37 5.19 0.84
C LEU A 113 -7.48 5.99 0.15
N PHE A 114 -7.18 7.19 -0.33
CA PHE A 114 -8.13 7.99 -1.09
C PHE A 114 -8.53 7.30 -2.41
N ILE A 115 -7.57 6.72 -3.15
CA ILE A 115 -7.83 5.91 -4.35
C ILE A 115 -8.67 4.68 -4.01
N GLY A 116 -8.32 3.97 -2.93
CA GLY A 116 -9.04 2.80 -2.43
C GLY A 116 -10.49 3.14 -2.10
N TRP A 117 -10.72 4.22 -1.34
CA TRP A 117 -12.07 4.71 -1.02
C TRP A 117 -12.87 5.11 -2.27
N LEU A 118 -12.27 5.86 -3.20
CA LEU A 118 -12.91 6.24 -4.47
C LEU A 118 -13.30 5.02 -5.32
N SER A 119 -12.50 3.95 -5.26
CA SER A 119 -12.82 2.70 -5.96
C SER A 119 -14.13 2.07 -5.44
N THR A 120 -14.49 2.33 -4.16
CA THR A 120 -15.73 1.84 -3.53
C THR A 120 -16.95 2.71 -3.78
N CYS A 121 -16.78 3.93 -4.32
CA CYS A 121 -17.89 4.80 -4.67
C CYS A 121 -18.82 4.08 -5.67
N PHE A 122 -20.13 4.25 -5.50
CA PHE A 122 -21.16 3.61 -6.33
C PHE A 122 -21.20 2.07 -6.27
N ILE A 123 -20.48 1.44 -5.33
CA ILE A 123 -20.63 0.00 -5.03
C ILE A 123 -21.65 -0.17 -3.89
N PRO A 124 -22.63 -1.10 -4.01
CA PRO A 124 -23.55 -1.43 -2.91
C PRO A 124 -22.80 -1.87 -1.65
N LYS A 125 -23.25 -1.48 -0.46
CA LYS A 125 -22.56 -1.73 0.82
C LYS A 125 -22.13 -3.20 1.00
N ARG A 126 -22.99 -4.15 0.63
CA ARG A 126 -22.74 -5.61 0.69
C ARG A 126 -21.61 -6.13 -0.23
N LYS A 127 -21.22 -5.36 -1.25
CA LYS A 127 -20.18 -5.72 -2.23
C LYS A 127 -18.94 -4.84 -2.10
N LYS A 128 -18.89 -3.92 -1.12
CA LYS A 128 -17.74 -3.04 -0.94
C LYS A 128 -16.55 -3.86 -0.43
N PRO A 129 -15.34 -3.66 -0.97
CA PRO A 129 -14.15 -4.25 -0.39
C PRO A 129 -13.89 -3.68 1.00
N LEU A 130 -13.25 -4.48 1.84
CA LEU A 130 -12.67 -4.00 3.11
C LEU A 130 -11.47 -3.11 2.78
N LEU A 131 -11.38 -1.94 3.41
CA LEU A 131 -10.22 -1.05 3.27
C LEU A 131 -9.34 -1.18 4.51
N VAL A 132 -8.05 -1.38 4.30
CA VAL A 132 -7.02 -1.37 5.36
C VAL A 132 -6.09 -0.21 5.09
N TYR A 133 -5.95 0.68 6.07
CA TYR A 133 -5.01 1.80 5.99
C TYR A 133 -3.72 1.42 6.72
N ASP A 134 -2.64 1.18 5.99
CA ASP A 134 -1.33 0.90 6.55
C ASP A 134 -0.45 2.14 6.45
N SER A 135 -0.45 2.96 7.50
CA SER A 135 0.31 4.21 7.52
C SER A 135 1.76 3.93 7.90
N HIS A 136 2.68 4.13 6.94
CA HIS A 136 4.12 3.88 7.13
C HIS A 136 4.81 5.04 7.85
N GLU A 137 4.23 6.24 7.80
CA GLU A 137 4.77 7.46 8.40
C GLU A 137 3.64 8.32 8.96
N PHE A 138 3.94 9.14 9.97
CA PHE A 138 2.97 10.12 10.47
C PHE A 138 2.81 11.27 9.46
N GLU A 139 1.79 11.18 8.60
CA GLU A 139 1.52 12.13 7.49
C GLU A 139 1.51 13.60 7.92
N ILE A 140 1.00 13.87 9.12
CA ILE A 140 0.87 15.19 9.74
C ILE A 140 2.23 15.71 10.27
N GLY A 141 3.13 14.81 10.65
CA GLY A 141 4.48 15.12 11.15
C GLY A 141 5.61 14.90 10.15
N ARG A 142 5.32 14.52 8.90
CA ARG A 142 6.30 14.56 7.81
C ARG A 142 6.85 15.97 7.66
N ASN A 143 8.04 16.20 8.22
CA ASN A 143 8.87 17.38 8.00
C ASN A 143 9.54 17.27 6.62
N THR A 144 8.74 17.34 5.55
CA THR A 144 9.29 17.73 4.25
C THR A 144 9.74 19.17 4.39
N GLY A 145 11.05 19.46 4.39
CA GLY A 145 11.71 20.73 4.78
C GLY A 145 11.21 22.06 4.22
N THR A 146 10.10 22.07 3.49
CA THR A 146 9.27 23.23 3.18
C THR A 146 8.13 23.35 4.21
N LYS A 147 8.04 24.46 4.96
CA LYS A 147 6.90 24.77 5.85
C LYS A 147 5.57 24.54 5.12
N ARG A 148 4.92 23.39 5.33
CA ARG A 148 3.57 23.13 4.79
C ARG A 148 2.63 24.18 5.37
N ASN A 149 1.87 24.84 4.50
CA ASN A 149 0.91 25.86 4.92
C ASN A 149 -0.12 25.25 5.89
N LYS A 150 -0.52 25.99 6.93
CA LYS A 150 -1.46 25.52 7.98
C LYS A 150 -2.76 24.96 7.38
N LEU A 151 -3.23 25.58 6.29
CA LEU A 151 -4.41 25.14 5.56
C LEU A 151 -4.24 23.75 4.94
N THR A 152 -3.09 23.47 4.33
CA THR A 152 -2.78 22.14 3.75
C THR A 152 -2.72 21.06 4.81
N LYS A 153 -2.15 21.37 5.98
CA LYS A 153 -2.12 20.44 7.13
C LYS A 153 -3.55 20.15 7.61
N PHE A 154 -4.39 21.17 7.67
CA PHE A 154 -5.79 21.03 8.06
C PHE A 154 -6.59 20.18 7.06
N THR A 155 -6.44 20.40 5.75
CA THR A 155 -7.14 19.62 4.73
C THR A 155 -6.69 18.16 4.73
N ILE A 156 -5.39 17.89 4.84
CA ILE A 156 -4.84 16.53 4.97
C ILE A 156 -5.39 15.84 6.22
N SER A 157 -5.35 16.52 7.38
CA SER A 157 -5.89 15.96 8.63
C SER A 157 -7.38 15.66 8.52
N ARG A 158 -8.16 16.55 7.90
CA ARG A 158 -9.60 16.33 7.70
C ARG A 158 -9.89 15.17 6.76
N LEU A 159 -9.13 15.05 5.68
CA LEU A 159 -9.22 13.95 4.73
C LEU A 159 -8.86 12.63 5.40
N GLU A 160 -7.74 12.57 6.13
CA GLU A 160 -7.32 11.40 6.89
C GLU A 160 -8.39 10.97 7.90
N LYS A 161 -8.91 11.92 8.70
CA LYS A 161 -10.01 11.67 9.65
C LYS A 161 -11.24 11.07 8.97
N PHE A 162 -11.58 11.56 7.78
CA PHE A 162 -12.73 11.06 7.03
C PHE A 162 -12.48 9.64 6.53
N LEU A 163 -11.31 9.39 5.93
CA LEU A 163 -10.98 8.13 5.29
C LEU A 163 -10.69 6.99 6.29
N ILE A 164 -9.96 7.27 7.38
CA ILE A 164 -9.62 6.26 8.39
C ILE A 164 -10.88 5.64 9.01
N LYS A 165 -11.94 6.44 9.17
CA LYS A 165 -13.27 5.99 9.66
C LYS A 165 -14.05 5.13 8.67
N LYS A 166 -13.58 5.01 7.42
CA LYS A 166 -14.16 4.13 6.40
C LYS A 166 -13.38 2.81 6.27
N CYS A 167 -12.26 2.68 6.96
CA CYS A 167 -11.46 1.48 6.97
C CYS A 167 -12.06 0.43 7.90
N ALA A 168 -11.82 -0.85 7.59
CA ALA A 168 -12.07 -1.94 8.52
C ALA A 168 -11.16 -1.82 9.74
N PHE A 169 -9.89 -1.49 9.51
CA PHE A 169 -8.93 -1.10 10.54
C PHE A 169 -7.79 -0.30 9.92
N SER A 170 -6.95 0.29 10.77
CA SER A 170 -5.73 0.98 10.38
C SER A 170 -4.53 0.41 11.13
N ILE A 171 -3.38 0.38 10.47
CA ILE A 171 -2.10 -0.09 10.97
C ILE A 171 -1.17 1.11 11.13
N MET A 172 -0.47 1.18 12.26
CA MET A 172 0.53 2.19 12.58
C MET A 172 1.85 1.52 12.99
N VAL A 173 2.96 2.23 12.85
CA VAL A 173 4.31 1.66 13.04
C VAL A 173 4.75 1.58 14.52
N ASN A 174 4.19 2.40 15.40
CA ASN A 174 4.51 2.42 16.82
C ASN A 174 3.35 2.99 17.66
N ASP A 175 3.44 2.81 18.98
CA ASP A 175 2.45 3.28 19.95
C ASP A 175 2.26 4.80 19.92
N SER A 176 3.35 5.57 19.94
CA SER A 176 3.29 7.03 19.98
C SER A 176 2.51 7.62 18.79
N ILE A 177 2.72 7.09 17.58
CA ILE A 177 1.98 7.50 16.38
C ILE A 177 0.53 7.04 16.47
N ALA A 178 0.28 5.80 16.93
CA ALA A 178 -1.09 5.31 17.08
C ALA A 178 -1.90 6.15 18.07
N ASP A 179 -1.32 6.51 19.21
CA ASP A 179 -1.92 7.36 20.24
C ASP A 179 -2.18 8.77 19.72
N GLU A 180 -1.21 9.35 19.00
CA GLU A 180 -1.34 10.69 18.43
C GLU A 180 -2.41 10.74 17.31
N VAL A 181 -2.44 9.74 16.43
CA VAL A 181 -3.48 9.59 15.40
C VAL A 181 -4.87 9.41 16.05
N GLN A 182 -4.97 8.60 17.10
CA GLN A 182 -6.22 8.42 17.85
C GLN A 182 -6.69 9.76 18.45
N ARG A 183 -5.78 10.50 19.09
CA ARG A 183 -6.05 11.79 19.74
C ARG A 183 -6.47 12.87 18.74
N ILE A 184 -5.69 13.08 17.67
CA ILE A 184 -5.97 14.09 16.64
C ILE A 184 -7.32 13.82 15.95
N HIS A 185 -7.54 12.56 15.54
CA HIS A 185 -8.72 12.21 14.75
C HIS A 185 -9.93 11.86 15.60
N LYS A 186 -9.77 11.74 16.93
CA LYS A 186 -10.79 11.30 17.89
C LYS A 186 -11.38 9.96 17.44
N LEU A 187 -10.50 8.97 17.25
CA LEU A 187 -10.90 7.60 16.89
C LEU A 187 -11.46 6.89 18.13
N LYS A 188 -12.50 6.08 17.92
CA LYS A 188 -13.11 5.28 19.00
C LYS A 188 -12.16 4.18 19.47
N GLU A 189 -11.48 3.57 18.51
CA GLU A 189 -10.52 2.48 18.73
C GLU A 189 -9.12 2.94 18.33
N LYS A 190 -8.12 2.49 19.07
CA LYS A 190 -6.70 2.73 18.77
C LYS A 190 -6.33 1.94 17.50
N PRO A 191 -5.59 2.52 16.55
CA PRO A 191 -5.05 1.78 15.41
C PRO A 191 -4.21 0.57 15.85
N ILE A 192 -4.22 -0.49 15.04
CA ILE A 192 -3.40 -1.68 15.27
C ILE A 192 -1.93 -1.30 15.08
N ILE A 193 -1.06 -1.75 15.99
CA ILE A 193 0.36 -1.46 15.90
C ILE A 193 1.06 -2.66 15.28
N VAL A 194 1.73 -2.43 14.14
CA VAL A 194 2.59 -3.42 13.50
C VAL A 194 3.95 -2.76 13.25
N ARG A 195 4.90 -3.11 14.12
CA ARG A 195 6.26 -2.60 14.07
C ARG A 195 6.98 -3.09 12.83
N ASN A 196 7.83 -2.21 12.29
CA ASN A 196 8.68 -2.57 11.15
C ASN A 196 9.87 -3.40 11.65
N ILE A 197 9.75 -4.73 11.62
CA ILE A 197 10.82 -5.63 12.09
C ILE A 197 11.63 -6.11 10.88
N PRO A 198 12.95 -5.84 10.78
CA PRO A 198 13.78 -6.32 9.69
C PRO A 198 13.71 -7.85 9.56
N ALA A 199 13.98 -8.38 8.37
CA ALA A 199 14.16 -9.82 8.24
C ALA A 199 15.32 -10.26 9.14
N TYR A 200 15.24 -11.47 9.69
CA TYR A 200 16.36 -12.05 10.38
C TYR A 200 17.52 -12.21 9.40
N TRP A 201 18.67 -11.61 9.72
CA TRP A 201 19.89 -11.71 8.93
C TRP A 201 20.88 -12.54 9.72
N ASP A 202 21.53 -13.47 9.04
CA ASP A 202 22.73 -14.11 9.57
C ASP A 202 23.88 -13.11 9.38
N VAL A 203 24.46 -12.64 10.47
CA VAL A 203 25.44 -11.55 10.45
C VAL A 203 26.84 -12.15 10.51
N ASP A 204 27.62 -11.88 9.48
CA ASP A 204 29.05 -12.17 9.48
C ASP A 204 29.79 -11.09 10.28
N GLU A 205 30.20 -11.44 11.50
CA GLU A 205 30.86 -10.53 12.44
C GLU A 205 32.21 -10.01 11.90
N GLU A 206 32.95 -10.83 11.15
CA GLU A 206 34.25 -10.45 10.56
C GLU A 206 34.06 -9.39 9.48
N ILE A 207 33.05 -9.54 8.62
CA ILE A 207 32.72 -8.53 7.59
C ILE A 207 32.26 -7.22 8.26
N CYS A 208 31.45 -7.31 9.31
CA CYS A 208 31.00 -6.13 10.06
C CYS A 208 32.18 -5.39 10.70
N LYS A 209 33.14 -6.11 11.29
CA LYS A 209 34.35 -5.53 11.89
C LYS A 209 35.21 -4.84 10.83
N LYS A 210 35.50 -5.52 9.72
CA LYS A 210 36.28 -4.96 8.61
C LYS A 210 35.64 -3.68 8.04
N ARG A 211 34.33 -3.69 7.79
CA ARG A 211 33.63 -2.48 7.32
C ARG A 211 33.70 -1.33 8.32
N LYS A 212 33.63 -1.62 9.62
CA LYS A 212 33.73 -0.59 10.66
C LYS A 212 35.12 0.04 10.67
N GLU A 213 36.18 -0.77 10.56
CA GLU A 213 37.56 -0.31 10.41
C GLU A 213 37.71 0.58 9.16
N GLU A 214 37.22 0.14 7.99
CA GLU A 214 37.24 0.93 6.74
C GLU A 214 36.49 2.26 6.85
N PHE A 215 35.41 2.35 7.65
CA PHE A 215 34.69 3.60 7.90
C PHE A 215 35.47 4.53 8.84
N CYS A 216 36.10 3.97 9.88
CA CYS A 216 36.91 4.73 10.82
C CYS A 216 38.18 5.31 10.17
N GLU A 217 38.79 4.60 9.23
CA GLU A 217 39.95 5.09 8.46
C GLU A 217 39.61 6.26 7.51
N LYS A 218 38.33 6.46 7.19
CA LYS A 218 37.84 7.52 6.29
C LYS A 218 37.35 8.78 7.03
N LEU A 219 37.38 8.79 8.35
CA LEU A 219 37.02 9.92 9.22
C LEU A 219 38.26 10.68 9.66
#